data_AF-A0A0X8X026-F1
#
_entry.id   AF-A0A0X8X026-F1
#
_cell.length_a   1.000
_cell.length_b   1.000
_cell.length_c   1.000
_cell.angle_alpha   90.00
_cell.angle_beta   90.00
_cell.angle_gamma   90.00
#
_symmetry.space_group_name_H-M   'P 1'
#
loop_
_entity.id
_entity.type
_entity.pdbx_description
1 polymer ?
#
loop_
_entity_poly.entity_id
_entity_poly.type
_entity_poly.pdbx_seq_one_letter_code
_entity_poly.pdbx_strand_id
1 'polypeptide(L)' 'METKPLITLLRYAAVCGNIVFVLWILFNAMDEGFRGTLPEKLSAIGLIGLLAVNSLLLLKKSTQNN' A
#
# COMPACT_ATOMS: atom_id res chain seq x y z
N MET A 1 4.71 -19.28 22.65
CA MET A 1 5.13 -19.03 21.25
C MET A 1 3.86 -18.81 20.43
N GLU A 2 3.27 -17.61 20.45
CA GLU A 2 1.95 -17.33 19.85
C GLU A 2 1.92 -15.99 19.10
N THR A 3 3.05 -15.55 18.54
CA THR A 3 3.13 -14.29 17.78
C THR A 3 2.68 -14.40 16.32
N LYS A 4 2.41 -15.62 15.83
CA LYS A 4 2.00 -15.88 14.44
C LYS A 4 0.67 -15.21 14.03
N PRO A 5 -0.42 -15.22 14.82
CA PRO A 5 -1.69 -14.64 14.39
C PRO A 5 -1.65 -13.11 14.33
N LEU A 6 -0.98 -12.45 15.30
CA LEU A 6 -0.85 -11.00 15.32
C LEU A 6 -0.05 -10.47 14.13
N ILE A 7 1.04 -11.16 13.75
CA ILE A 7 1.84 -10.77 12.58
C ILE A 7 1.02 -10.90 11.29
N THR A 8 0.23 -11.97 11.15
CA THR A 8 -0.66 -12.16 10.00
C THR A 8 -1.75 -11.09 9.94
N LEU A 9 -2.36 -10.76 11.08
CA LEU A 9 -3.41 -9.75 11.16
C LEU A 9 -2.87 -8.34 10.85
N LEU A 10 -1.71 -8.00 11.41
CA LEU A 10 -1.02 -6.73 11.13
C LEU A 10 -0.65 -6.60 9.64
N ARG A 11 -0.31 -7.73 9.01
CA ARG A 11 0.03 -7.78 7.60
C ARG A 11 -1.18 -7.63 6.69
N TYR A 12 -2.31 -8.26 7.01
CA TYR A 12 -3.59 -8.01 6.32
C TYR A 12 -4.06 -6.56 6.51
N ALA A 13 -3.91 -6.00 7.72
CA ALA A 13 -4.23 -4.62 8.01
C ALA A 13 -3.36 -3.66 7.18
N ALA A 14 -2.05 -3.94 7.06
CA ALA A 14 -1.16 -3.16 6.20
C ALA A 14 -1.58 -3.22 4.72
N VAL A 15 -1.93 -4.40 4.20
CA VAL A 15 -2.41 -4.55 2.81
C VAL A 15 -3.74 -3.81 2.60
N CYS A 16 -4.70 -3.95 3.50
CA CYS A 16 -5.99 -3.23 3.40
C CYS A 16 -5.80 -1.72 3.50
N GLY A 17 -5.00 -1.24 4.46
CA GLY A 17 -4.67 0.17 4.61
C GLY A 17 -4.00 0.73 3.35
N ASN A 18 -3.09 -0.04 2.75
CA ASN A 18 -2.46 0.33 1.49
C ASN A 18 -3.47 0.48 0.35
N ILE A 19 -4.40 -0.48 0.18
CA ILE A 19 -5.44 -0.41 -0.85
C ILE A 19 -6.33 0.81 -0.65
N VAL A 20 -6.83 1.01 0.58
CA VAL A 20 -7.68 2.18 0.92
C VAL A 20 -6.94 3.48 0.65
N PHE A 21 -5.65 3.54 0.97
CA PHE A 21 -4.82 4.72 0.75
C PHE A 21 -4.61 5.02 -0.74
N VAL A 22 -4.40 4.01 -1.58
CA VAL A 22 -4.35 4.17 -3.04
C VAL A 22 -5.69 4.64 -3.61
N LEU A 23 -6.80 4.04 -3.16
CA LEU A 23 -8.14 4.48 -3.58
C LEU A 23 -8.42 5.92 -3.14
N TRP A 24 -7.99 6.31 -1.94
CA TRP A 24 -8.15 7.67 -1.42
C TRP A 24 -7.38 8.70 -2.24
N ILE A 25 -6.13 8.42 -2.58
CA ILE A 25 -5.31 9.26 -3.47
C ILE A 25 -5.99 9.40 -4.84
N LEU A 26 -6.47 8.28 -5.41
CA LEU A 26 -7.11 8.27 -6.72
C LEU A 26 -8.45 9.02 -6.72
N PHE A 27 -9.22 8.90 -5.63
CA PHE A 27 -10.46 9.64 -5.45
C PHE A 27 -10.21 11.14 -5.35
N ASN A 28 -9.25 11.58 -4.53
CA ASN A 28 -8.88 13.00 -4.45
C ASN A 28 -8.36 13.52 -5.80
N ALA A 29 -7.51 12.75 -6.48
CA ALA A 29 -7.01 13.12 -7.81
C ALA A 29 -8.14 13.26 -8.85
N MET A 30 -9.18 12.43 -8.77
CA MET A 30 -10.35 12.48 -9.65
C MET A 30 -11.27 13.66 -9.31
N ASP A 31 -11.50 13.91 -8.01
CA ASP A 31 -12.31 15.01 -7.51
C ASP A 31 -11.69 16.38 -7.84
N GLU A 32 -10.37 16.52 -7.69
CA GLU A 32 -9.62 17.72 -8.10
C GLU A 32 -9.41 17.82 -9.62
N GLY A 33 -9.97 16.88 -10.41
CA GLY A 33 -9.91 16.89 -11.88
C GLY A 33 -8.48 16.79 -12.43
N PHE A 34 -7.59 16.09 -11.72
CA PHE A 34 -6.16 16.00 -12.03
C PHE A 34 -5.44 17.36 -12.17
N ARG A 35 -5.93 18.41 -11.49
CA ARG A 35 -5.30 19.74 -11.45
C ARG A 35 -4.07 19.81 -10.54
N GLY A 36 -3.75 18.72 -9.82
CA GLY A 36 -2.57 18.59 -8.99
C GLY A 36 -1.27 18.79 -9.77
N THR A 37 -0.31 19.45 -9.13
CA THR A 37 1.00 19.78 -9.70
C THR A 37 1.78 18.51 -10.07
N LEU A 38 2.65 18.57 -11.08
CA LEU A 38 3.53 17.45 -11.49
C LEU A 38 4.17 16.67 -10.31
N PRO A 39 4.68 17.32 -9.24
CA PRO A 39 5.22 16.60 -8.09
C PRO A 39 4.19 15.78 -7.31
N GLU A 40 2.92 16.19 -7.23
CA GLU A 40 1.86 15.42 -6.54
C GLU A 40 1.56 14.11 -7.27
N LYS A 41 1.51 14.17 -8.61
CA LYS A 41 1.36 12.97 -9.45
C LYS A 41 2.54 12.02 -9.32
N LEU A 42 3.76 12.58 -9.34
CA LEU A 42 4.98 11.78 -9.22
C LEU A 42 5.10 11.13 -7.84
N SER A 43 4.76 11.88 -6.80
CA SER A 43 4.73 11.40 -5.42
C SER A 43 3.68 10.32 -5.25
N ALA A 44 2.46 10.49 -5.77
CA ALA A 44 1.41 9.47 -5.75
C ALA A 44 1.85 8.17 -6.44
N ILE A 45 2.43 8.24 -7.64
CA ILE A 45 2.91 7.06 -8.37
C ILE A 45 4.06 6.38 -7.62
N GLY A 46 5.02 7.15 -7.10
CA GLY A 46 6.12 6.63 -6.30
C GLY A 46 5.62 5.95 -5.03
N LEU A 47 4.64 6.54 -4.36
CA LEU A 47 4.06 6.03 -3.13
C LEU A 47 3.28 4.74 -3.39
N ILE A 48 2.46 4.68 -4.45
CA ILE A 48 1.77 3.46 -4.91
C ILE A 48 2.79 2.36 -5.23
N GLY A 49 3.89 2.70 -5.93
CA GLY A 49 4.96 1.77 -6.26
C GLY A 49 5.66 1.21 -5.02
N LEU A 50 6.05 2.07 -4.08
CA LEU A 50 6.62 1.65 -2.79
C LEU A 50 5.65 0.76 -2.01
N LEU A 51 4.36 1.08 -2.03
CA LEU A 51 3.32 0.31 -1.36
C LEU A 51 3.13 -1.09 -1.96
N ALA A 52 3.17 -1.17 -3.29
CA ALA A 52 3.10 -2.42 -4.02
C ALA A 52 4.34 -3.28 -3.73
N VAL A 53 5.54 -2.68 -3.75
CA VAL A 53 6.79 -3.35 -3.41
C VAL A 53 6.79 -3.82 -1.96
N ASN A 54 6.33 -3.00 -1.02
CA ASN A 54 6.19 -3.36 0.39
C ASN A 54 5.22 -4.54 0.58
N SER A 55 4.06 -4.52 -0.10
CA SER A 55 3.11 -5.64 -0.06
C SER A 55 3.69 -6.91 -0.70
N LEU A 56 4.41 -6.79 -1.82
CA LEU A 56 5.11 -7.91 -2.47
C LEU A 56 6.21 -8.50 -1.59
N LEU A 57 7.02 -7.67 -0.93
CA LEU A 57 8.07 -8.11 0.00
C LEU A 57 7.48 -8.84 1.20
N LEU A 58 6.38 -8.30 1.75
CA LEU A 58 5.63 -8.96 2.81
C LEU A 58 5.13 -10.34 2.32
N LEU A 59 4.50 -10.42 1.14
CA LEU A 59 4.04 -11.67 0.50
C LEU A 59 5.16 -12.69 0.26
N LYS A 60 6.28 -12.27 -0.33
CA LYS A 60 7.42 -13.14 -0.64
C LYS A 60 8.12 -13.67 0.62
N LYS A 61 8.23 -12.86 1.68
CA LYS A 61 8.83 -13.29 2.95
C LYS A 61 7.98 -14.34 3.68
N SER A 62 6.67 -14.38 3.41
CA SER A 62 5.78 -15.46 3.88
C SER A 62 6.10 -16.81 3.28
N THR A 63 6.48 -16.84 2.01
CA THR A 63 6.74 -18.08 1.26
C THR A 63 8.06 -18.72 1.67
N GLN A 64 9.02 -17.94 2.18
CA GLN A 64 10.35 -18.45 2.56
C GLN A 64 10.43 -18.99 3.99
N ASN A 65 9.35 -18.92 4.77
CA ASN A 65 9.26 -19.42 6.15
C ASN A 65 8.26 -20.58 6.32
N ASN A 66 7.96 -21.30 5.23
CA ASN A 66 7.32 -22.62 5.28
C ASN A 66 8.33 -23.69 4.90
#